data_AF-A0A5J4U3B6-F1
#
_entry.id   AF-A0A5J4U3B6-F1
#
_cell.length_a   1.000
_cell.length_b   1.000
_cell.length_c   1.000
_cell.angle_alpha   90.00
_cell.angle_beta   90.00
_cell.angle_gamma   90.00
#
_symmetry.space_group_name_H-M   'P 1'
#
loop_
_entity.id
_entity.type
_entity.pdbx_description
1 polymer ?
#
loop_
_entity_poly.entity_id
_entity_poly.type
_entity_poly.pdbx_seq_one_letter_code
_entity_poly.pdbx_strand_id
1 'polypeptide(L)'
;MIPSNHFPETLNNIFADDEVPFEDREPYRPGTSITDESFLIIPNISKADFEKLKISLPLNELENACLPVYQAYRSYYTILGYTILALKGVDIQTSITYIMKNYPTKEIQKYPAGTMYEDSEIDIEQPVCESYSVGNNNAIPYVVHKYGVVGTDCFPNTAVPGSTTECSQPDGKYEKYLVGYKQGIFQGDANVMKEALIKFGPVYVYGGHEIFIGWDENNWITIGINEVTHGYQLSNEPFYTSLEFRGFVYASYLGDDTAVIPPADCSGKTEAECPCSSVDEDQRQFCKTCTAKDKPSDECKCPAVKEGDYTKAQCEADKAATEKGASGSVRMTLGMIAAAVVLPVLALFF
;
A
#
# COMPACT_ATOMS: atom_id res chain seq x y z
N MET A 1 -36.54 0.04 6.14
CA MET A 1 -35.91 -0.18 7.45
C MET A 1 -36.29 -1.57 7.93
N ILE A 2 -35.41 -2.54 7.72
CA ILE A 2 -35.53 -3.89 8.30
C ILE A 2 -34.50 -3.94 9.43
N PRO A 3 -34.86 -4.37 10.66
CA PRO A 3 -33.99 -4.22 11.82
C PRO A 3 -32.86 -5.24 11.81
N SER A 4 -31.67 -4.80 12.21
CA SER A 4 -30.51 -5.67 12.43
C SER A 4 -30.78 -6.60 13.62
N ASN A 5 -30.74 -7.91 13.36
CA ASN A 5 -30.79 -8.90 14.42
C ASN A 5 -29.36 -9.21 14.88
N HIS A 6 -29.12 -8.97 16.16
CA HIS A 6 -27.95 -9.40 16.92
C HIS A 6 -27.83 -10.93 16.86
N PHE A 7 -26.73 -11.45 16.32
CA PHE A 7 -26.39 -12.88 16.35
C PHE A 7 -25.45 -13.19 17.55
N PRO A 8 -25.61 -14.34 18.24
CA PRO A 8 -24.76 -14.73 19.35
C PRO A 8 -23.36 -15.22 18.90
N GLU A 9 -22.34 -14.78 19.64
CA GLU A 9 -20.88 -14.78 19.36
C GLU A 9 -20.12 -16.14 19.29
N THR A 10 -20.72 -17.28 18.93
CA THR A 10 -19.98 -18.58 19.03
C THR A 10 -19.85 -19.41 17.75
N LEU A 11 -19.96 -18.81 16.57
CA LEU A 11 -19.64 -19.48 15.30
C LEU A 11 -18.82 -18.54 14.42
N ASN A 12 -17.69 -19.01 13.89
CA ASN A 12 -16.87 -18.29 12.91
C ASN A 12 -17.68 -18.08 11.61
N ASN A 13 -18.55 -17.08 11.60
CA ASN A 13 -19.25 -16.61 10.42
C ASN A 13 -18.27 -15.75 9.61
N ILE A 14 -17.60 -16.36 8.64
CA ILE A 14 -16.62 -15.70 7.78
C ILE A 14 -17.31 -14.76 6.76
N PHE A 15 -18.63 -14.88 6.61
CA PHE A 15 -19.46 -14.08 5.70
C PHE A 15 -20.60 -13.35 6.41
N ALA A 16 -20.47 -13.07 7.71
CA ALA A 16 -21.23 -11.94 8.24
C ALA A 16 -20.64 -10.70 7.56
N ASP A 17 -21.45 -10.03 6.74
CA ASP A 17 -21.04 -8.78 6.10
C ASP A 17 -20.86 -7.74 7.21
N ASP A 18 -19.63 -7.66 7.72
CA ASP A 18 -19.22 -6.56 8.58
C ASP A 18 -19.16 -5.31 7.70
N GLU A 19 -20.16 -4.44 7.82
CA GLU A 19 -20.14 -3.14 7.16
C GLU A 19 -19.10 -2.27 7.85
N VAL A 20 -18.10 -1.82 7.09
CA VAL A 20 -17.09 -0.87 7.54
C VAL A 20 -17.34 0.45 6.81
N PRO A 21 -17.91 1.47 7.49
CA PRO A 21 -18.03 2.81 6.93
C PRO A 21 -16.66 3.33 6.49
N PHE A 22 -16.60 3.98 5.33
CA PHE A 22 -15.35 4.58 4.87
C PHE A 22 -14.87 5.66 5.85
N GLU A 23 -15.81 6.36 6.50
CA GLU A 23 -15.53 7.39 7.52
C GLU A 23 -14.71 6.86 8.72
N ASP A 24 -14.82 5.56 9.03
CA ASP A 24 -14.08 4.93 10.13
C ASP A 24 -12.64 4.57 9.74
N ARG A 25 -12.23 4.92 8.52
CA ARG A 25 -10.93 4.58 7.94
C ARG A 25 -10.16 5.82 7.56
N GLU A 26 -8.98 5.93 8.14
CA GLU A 26 -8.01 6.95 7.76
C GLU A 26 -7.40 6.60 6.39
N PRO A 27 -7.12 7.62 5.56
CA PRO A 27 -6.27 7.45 4.39
C PRO A 27 -4.97 6.73 4.75
N TYR A 28 -4.56 5.74 3.95
CA TYR A 28 -3.26 5.11 4.17
C TYR A 28 -2.10 6.10 3.87
N ARG A 29 -2.40 7.20 3.16
CA ARG A 29 -1.52 8.37 3.00
C ARG A 29 -2.15 9.63 3.60
N PRO A 30 -1.57 10.19 4.68
CA PRO A 30 -2.03 11.44 5.25
C PRO A 30 -2.04 12.58 4.21
N GLY A 31 -3.05 13.44 4.29
CA GLY A 31 -3.16 14.64 3.46
C GLY A 31 -3.65 14.40 2.02
N THR A 32 -4.20 13.21 1.72
CA THR A 32 -4.83 12.92 0.43
C THR A 32 -6.34 13.12 0.50
N SER A 33 -6.93 13.62 -0.58
CA SER A 33 -8.36 13.93 -0.70
C SER A 33 -8.91 13.53 -2.07
N ILE A 34 -10.19 13.18 -2.14
CA ILE A 34 -10.89 12.91 -3.41
C ILE A 34 -10.93 14.13 -4.35
N THR A 35 -10.69 15.33 -3.79
CA THR A 35 -10.62 16.60 -4.51
C THR A 35 -9.23 16.89 -5.10
N ASP A 36 -8.22 16.08 -4.79
CA ASP A 36 -6.89 16.25 -5.36
C ASP A 36 -6.92 16.05 -6.88
N GLU A 37 -6.17 16.88 -7.61
CA GLU A 37 -6.09 16.82 -9.08
C GLU A 37 -5.55 15.46 -9.54
N SER A 38 -4.64 14.86 -8.77
CA SER A 38 -4.08 13.55 -9.04
C SER A 38 -3.80 12.78 -7.75
N PHE A 39 -3.81 11.46 -7.88
CA PHE A 39 -3.43 10.53 -6.84
C PHE A 39 -2.93 9.26 -7.49
N LEU A 40 -1.82 8.71 -6.98
CA LEU A 40 -1.27 7.46 -7.47
C LEU A 40 -0.77 6.62 -6.32
N ILE A 41 -1.27 5.39 -6.23
CA ILE A 41 -0.98 4.47 -5.14
C ILE A 41 0.49 4.07 -5.10
N ILE A 42 1.18 4.01 -6.23
CA ILE A 42 2.63 3.77 -6.28
C ILE A 42 3.27 5.03 -6.83
N PRO A 43 3.67 5.97 -5.97
CA PRO A 43 3.97 7.31 -6.41
C PRO A 43 5.34 7.36 -7.07
N ASN A 44 5.51 8.29 -8.00
CA ASN A 44 6.75 8.50 -8.76
C ASN A 44 7.24 7.28 -9.56
N ILE A 45 6.38 6.28 -9.80
CA ILE A 45 6.76 5.15 -10.65
C ILE A 45 6.66 5.55 -12.12
N SER A 46 7.77 5.44 -12.84
CA SER A 46 7.76 5.61 -14.29
C SER A 46 7.15 4.37 -14.95
N LYS A 47 6.59 4.51 -16.16
CA LYS A 47 6.10 3.35 -16.92
C LYS A 47 7.19 2.28 -17.12
N ALA A 48 8.42 2.71 -17.39
CA ALA A 48 9.55 1.80 -17.59
C ALA A 48 9.97 1.07 -16.30
N ASP A 49 9.80 1.68 -15.14
CA ASP A 49 10.11 1.03 -13.86
C ASP A 49 8.95 0.16 -13.38
N PHE A 50 7.71 0.54 -13.69
CA PHE A 50 6.53 -0.29 -13.47
C PHE A 50 6.65 -1.64 -14.16
N GLU A 51 7.04 -1.66 -15.44
CA GLU A 51 7.19 -2.89 -16.22
C GLU A 51 8.32 -3.82 -15.71
N LYS A 52 9.22 -3.32 -14.86
CA LYS A 52 10.30 -4.10 -14.24
C LYS A 52 9.93 -4.71 -12.90
N LEU A 53 8.82 -4.29 -12.29
CA LEU A 53 8.36 -4.87 -11.03
C LEU A 53 8.16 -6.38 -11.23
N LYS A 54 8.53 -7.18 -10.24
CA LYS A 54 8.36 -8.63 -10.27
C LYS A 54 6.89 -8.97 -10.53
N ILE A 55 5.96 -8.27 -9.87
CA ILE A 55 4.52 -8.46 -10.08
C ILE A 55 4.07 -8.13 -11.51
N SER A 56 4.77 -7.23 -12.21
CA SER A 56 4.47 -6.78 -13.57
C SER A 56 4.92 -7.74 -14.66
N LEU A 57 5.83 -8.66 -14.34
CA LEU A 57 6.40 -9.57 -15.33
C LEU A 57 5.36 -10.59 -15.82
N PRO A 58 5.40 -10.96 -17.12
CA PRO A 58 4.54 -12.01 -17.66
C PRO A 58 4.78 -13.35 -16.98
N LEU A 59 3.73 -14.15 -16.90
CA LEU A 59 3.84 -15.57 -16.54
C LEU A 59 4.75 -16.31 -17.55
N ASN A 60 5.59 -17.20 -17.04
CA ASN A 60 6.37 -18.10 -17.89
C ASN A 60 5.52 -19.26 -18.43
N GLU A 61 6.08 -20.10 -19.32
CA GLU A 61 5.35 -21.20 -19.97
C GLU A 61 4.73 -22.19 -18.97
N LEU A 62 5.47 -22.56 -17.92
CA LEU A 62 5.00 -23.50 -16.90
C LEU A 62 3.91 -22.90 -16.01
N GLU A 63 3.99 -21.61 -15.72
CA GLU A 63 2.96 -20.90 -14.96
C GLU A 63 1.67 -20.75 -15.79
N ASN A 64 1.78 -20.48 -17.09
CA ASN A 64 0.64 -20.45 -18.00
C ASN A 64 -0.03 -21.83 -18.14
N ALA A 65 0.73 -22.92 -18.02
CA ALA A 65 0.19 -24.27 -18.03
C ALA A 65 -0.64 -24.60 -16.77
N CYS A 66 -0.44 -23.88 -15.66
CA CYS A 66 -1.26 -24.01 -14.46
C CYS A 66 -2.53 -23.15 -14.59
N LEU A 67 -3.66 -23.76 -14.95
CA LEU A 67 -4.89 -23.06 -15.30
C LEU A 67 -5.40 -22.11 -14.20
N PRO A 68 -5.38 -22.47 -12.91
CA PRO A 68 -5.80 -21.55 -11.84
C PRO A 68 -4.88 -20.33 -11.71
N VAL A 69 -3.57 -20.48 -11.93
CA VAL A 69 -2.61 -19.36 -11.94
C VAL A 69 -2.94 -18.43 -13.09
N TYR A 70 -3.10 -18.97 -14.30
CA TYR A 70 -3.45 -18.20 -15.50
C TYR A 70 -4.75 -17.40 -15.31
N GLN A 71 -5.78 -17.99 -14.71
CA GLN A 71 -7.04 -17.28 -14.43
C GLN A 71 -6.87 -16.22 -13.34
N ALA A 72 -6.15 -16.53 -12.25
CA ALA A 72 -5.90 -15.59 -11.17
C ALA A 72 -5.04 -14.41 -11.63
N TYR A 73 -4.19 -14.58 -12.64
CA TYR A 73 -3.40 -13.52 -13.29
C TYR A 73 -4.26 -12.40 -13.90
N ARG A 74 -5.57 -12.55 -14.05
CA ARG A 74 -6.46 -11.44 -14.48
C ARG A 74 -7.24 -10.80 -13.33
N SER A 75 -6.99 -11.23 -12.10
CA SER A 75 -7.77 -10.84 -10.93
C SER A 75 -6.95 -10.88 -9.64
N TYR A 76 -7.01 -11.98 -8.91
CA TYR A 76 -6.46 -12.12 -7.56
C TYR A 76 -4.93 -12.00 -7.51
N TYR A 77 -4.21 -12.53 -8.49
CA TYR A 77 -2.75 -12.41 -8.56
C TYR A 77 -2.33 -10.94 -8.52
N THR A 78 -2.96 -10.15 -9.39
CA THR A 78 -2.67 -8.73 -9.61
C THR A 78 -3.07 -7.92 -8.38
N ILE A 79 -4.32 -8.05 -7.92
CA ILE A 79 -4.83 -7.22 -6.81
C ILE A 79 -4.08 -7.49 -5.51
N LEU A 80 -3.75 -8.75 -5.20
CA LEU A 80 -2.99 -9.09 -4.01
C LEU A 80 -1.56 -8.55 -4.09
N GLY A 81 -0.88 -8.76 -5.22
CA GLY A 81 0.49 -8.30 -5.42
C GLY A 81 0.62 -6.78 -5.33
N TYR A 82 -0.26 -6.04 -6.01
CA TYR A 82 -0.24 -4.57 -5.95
C TYR A 82 -0.73 -4.03 -4.61
N THR A 83 -1.62 -4.72 -3.89
CA THR A 83 -1.98 -4.33 -2.51
C THR A 83 -0.77 -4.47 -1.58
N ILE A 84 0.01 -5.54 -1.71
CA ILE A 84 1.24 -5.74 -0.94
C ILE A 84 2.27 -4.66 -1.27
N LEU A 85 2.46 -4.38 -2.56
CA LEU A 85 3.35 -3.30 -3.00
C LEU A 85 2.89 -1.95 -2.44
N ALA A 86 1.60 -1.65 -2.50
CA ALA A 86 0.98 -0.40 -2.07
C ALA A 86 0.98 -0.16 -0.55
N LEU A 87 0.82 -1.21 0.26
CA LEU A 87 0.69 -1.06 1.70
C LEU A 87 2.00 -1.38 2.44
N LYS A 88 2.80 -2.29 1.89
CA LYS A 88 4.02 -2.80 2.53
C LYS A 88 5.30 -2.44 1.79
N GLY A 89 5.21 -1.87 0.58
CA GLY A 89 6.39 -1.51 -0.22
C GLY A 89 7.15 -2.71 -0.77
N VAL A 90 6.55 -3.91 -0.73
CA VAL A 90 7.22 -5.15 -1.16
C VAL A 90 6.74 -5.56 -2.54
N ASP A 91 7.68 -5.65 -3.48
CA ASP A 91 7.45 -6.18 -4.82
C ASP A 91 7.62 -7.70 -4.85
N ILE A 92 6.51 -8.41 -5.01
CA ILE A 92 6.44 -9.87 -5.10
C ILE A 92 5.64 -10.30 -6.33
N GLN A 93 5.97 -11.47 -6.88
CA GLN A 93 5.01 -12.23 -7.68
C GLN A 93 4.14 -13.05 -6.75
N THR A 94 2.82 -12.92 -6.84
CA THR A 94 1.88 -13.62 -5.96
C THR A 94 1.90 -15.12 -6.19
N SER A 95 2.14 -15.93 -5.15
CA SER A 95 2.01 -17.39 -5.24
C SER A 95 0.54 -17.82 -5.12
N ILE A 96 -0.09 -18.10 -6.25
CA ILE A 96 -1.45 -18.64 -6.32
C ILE A 96 -1.47 -20.11 -5.90
N THR A 97 -0.41 -20.86 -6.18
CA THR A 97 -0.30 -22.27 -5.79
C THR A 97 -0.19 -22.43 -4.27
N TYR A 98 0.44 -21.50 -3.55
CA TYR A 98 0.37 -21.42 -2.09
C TYR A 98 -1.07 -21.22 -1.62
N ILE A 99 -1.80 -20.28 -2.24
CA ILE A 99 -3.18 -19.99 -1.89
C ILE A 99 -4.04 -21.25 -2.10
N MET A 100 -3.93 -21.88 -3.26
CA MET A 100 -4.58 -23.15 -3.63
C MET A 100 -4.36 -24.26 -2.60
N LYS A 101 -3.12 -24.46 -2.15
CA LYS A 101 -2.79 -25.51 -1.18
C LYS A 101 -3.42 -25.29 0.20
N ASN A 102 -3.74 -24.04 0.54
CA ASN A 102 -4.37 -23.70 1.81
C ASN A 102 -5.90 -23.60 1.71
N TYR A 103 -6.51 -24.01 0.58
CA TYR A 103 -7.96 -24.01 0.44
C TYR A 103 -8.61 -24.86 1.53
N PRO A 104 -9.77 -24.42 2.06
CA PRO A 104 -10.53 -25.25 2.97
C PRO A 104 -10.88 -26.57 2.27
N THR A 105 -10.96 -27.64 3.04
CA THR A 105 -11.37 -28.97 2.54
C THR A 105 -12.88 -29.18 2.66
N LYS A 106 -13.58 -28.28 3.36
CA LYS A 106 -15.02 -28.37 3.62
C LYS A 106 -15.62 -26.98 3.81
N GLU A 107 -16.82 -26.79 3.26
CA GLU A 107 -17.72 -25.66 3.52
C GLU A 107 -18.90 -26.16 4.35
N ILE A 108 -19.28 -25.41 5.39
CA ILE A 108 -20.44 -25.70 6.21
C ILE A 108 -21.38 -24.52 6.09
N GLN A 109 -22.55 -24.73 5.49
CA GLN A 109 -23.59 -23.72 5.38
C GLN A 109 -24.62 -23.97 6.47
N LYS A 110 -24.86 -22.95 7.30
CA LYS A 110 -25.88 -22.99 8.35
C LYS A 110 -26.96 -21.98 8.07
N TYR A 111 -28.21 -22.39 8.15
CA TYR A 111 -29.36 -21.55 7.90
C TYR A 111 -30.13 -21.28 9.19
N PRO A 112 -30.68 -20.06 9.38
CA PRO A 112 -31.52 -19.78 10.52
C PRO A 112 -32.74 -20.72 10.60
N ALA A 113 -33.15 -21.05 11.82
CA ALA A 113 -34.33 -21.87 12.06
C ALA A 113 -35.59 -21.21 11.44
N GLY A 114 -36.37 -21.99 10.69
CA GLY A 114 -37.59 -21.52 10.03
C GLY A 114 -37.39 -21.00 8.61
N THR A 115 -36.16 -21.02 8.06
CA THR A 115 -35.95 -20.90 6.61
C THR A 115 -36.29 -22.21 5.89
N MET A 116 -36.50 -22.16 4.58
CA MET A 116 -36.74 -23.35 3.76
C MET A 116 -35.45 -24.14 3.42
N TYR A 117 -34.29 -23.64 3.85
CA TYR A 117 -32.99 -24.20 3.54
C TYR A 117 -32.51 -25.06 4.71
N GLU A 118 -31.92 -26.21 4.38
CA GLU A 118 -31.31 -27.11 5.36
C GLU A 118 -29.81 -26.81 5.46
N ASP A 119 -29.26 -26.94 6.67
CA ASP A 119 -27.82 -26.93 6.88
C ASP A 119 -27.15 -27.95 5.94
N SER A 120 -26.02 -27.58 5.37
CA SER A 120 -25.29 -28.44 4.43
C SER A 120 -23.80 -28.46 4.73
N GLU A 121 -23.18 -29.59 4.44
CA GLU A 121 -21.73 -29.75 4.42
C GLU A 121 -21.32 -30.14 3.00
N ILE A 122 -20.38 -29.37 2.44
CA ILE A 122 -19.89 -29.55 1.08
C ILE A 122 -18.39 -29.81 1.18
N ASP A 123 -17.95 -30.99 0.74
CA ASP A 123 -16.52 -31.25 0.61
C ASP A 123 -15.95 -30.43 -0.56
N ILE A 124 -14.84 -29.76 -0.30
CA ILE A 124 -14.16 -28.93 -1.30
C ILE A 124 -12.98 -29.72 -1.85
N GLU A 125 -13.06 -30.02 -3.14
CA GLU A 125 -11.94 -30.62 -3.87
C GLU A 125 -10.75 -29.66 -3.89
N GLN A 126 -9.58 -30.18 -3.52
CA GLN A 126 -8.37 -29.39 -3.52
C GLN A 126 -7.93 -29.10 -4.96
N PRO A 127 -7.68 -27.84 -5.32
CA PRO A 127 -7.40 -27.48 -6.69
C PRO A 127 -6.02 -27.99 -7.12
N VAL A 128 -5.92 -28.37 -8.40
CA VAL A 128 -4.69 -28.78 -9.09
C VAL A 128 -4.50 -27.93 -10.35
N CYS A 129 -3.31 -27.93 -10.94
CA CYS A 129 -3.00 -27.08 -12.09
C CYS A 129 -3.80 -27.43 -13.36
N GLU A 130 -4.28 -28.66 -13.48
CA GLU A 130 -5.10 -29.14 -14.58
C GLU A 130 -6.59 -28.80 -14.42
N SER A 131 -7.01 -28.32 -13.24
CA SER A 131 -8.40 -27.96 -12.99
C SER A 131 -8.70 -26.57 -13.53
N TYR A 132 -9.68 -26.48 -14.43
CA TYR A 132 -10.22 -25.21 -14.91
C TYR A 132 -11.05 -24.48 -13.84
N SER A 133 -11.49 -25.23 -12.83
CA SER A 133 -12.38 -24.73 -11.79
C SER A 133 -11.56 -24.30 -10.59
N VAL A 134 -11.31 -22.99 -10.48
CA VAL A 134 -11.13 -22.32 -9.17
C VAL A 134 -12.52 -22.26 -8.52
N GLY A 135 -13.09 -23.43 -8.25
CA GLY A 135 -14.54 -23.64 -8.07
C GLY A 135 -15.16 -23.02 -6.83
N ASN A 136 -14.38 -22.30 -6.03
CA ASN A 136 -14.90 -21.54 -4.91
C ASN A 136 -14.23 -20.18 -4.86
N ASN A 137 -14.83 -19.18 -5.51
CA ASN A 137 -14.38 -17.78 -5.46
C ASN A 137 -14.23 -17.26 -4.03
N ASN A 138 -14.91 -17.88 -3.04
CA ASN A 138 -14.82 -17.50 -1.64
C ASN A 138 -13.61 -18.12 -0.92
N ALA A 139 -12.93 -19.11 -1.51
CA ALA A 139 -11.76 -19.74 -0.90
C ALA A 139 -10.55 -18.79 -0.87
N ILE A 140 -10.33 -17.97 -1.91
CA ILE A 140 -9.19 -17.03 -1.94
C ILE A 140 -9.31 -15.99 -0.80
N PRO A 141 -10.42 -15.25 -0.65
CA PRO A 141 -10.58 -14.32 0.48
C PRO A 141 -10.36 -14.99 1.84
N TYR A 142 -10.88 -16.21 2.04
CA TYR A 142 -10.66 -16.97 3.27
C TYR A 142 -9.18 -17.28 3.50
N VAL A 143 -8.48 -17.75 2.47
CA VAL A 143 -7.05 -18.09 2.57
C VAL A 143 -6.21 -16.86 2.83
N VAL A 144 -6.47 -15.75 2.14
CA VAL A 144 -5.78 -14.48 2.38
C VAL A 144 -5.99 -14.04 3.83
N HIS A 145 -7.23 -14.06 4.33
CA HIS A 145 -7.52 -13.69 5.71
C HIS A 145 -6.80 -14.59 6.72
N LYS A 146 -6.82 -15.91 6.53
CA LYS A 146 -6.32 -16.86 7.52
C LYS A 146 -4.82 -17.14 7.43
N TYR A 147 -4.28 -17.22 6.22
CA TYR A 147 -2.92 -17.68 5.94
C TYR A 147 -2.06 -16.61 5.28
N GLY A 148 -2.67 -15.55 4.75
CA GLY A 148 -1.98 -14.49 4.03
C GLY A 148 -1.57 -14.90 2.62
N VAL A 149 -0.62 -14.13 2.08
CA VAL A 149 -0.06 -14.25 0.74
C VAL A 149 1.46 -14.35 0.84
N VAL A 150 2.06 -15.14 -0.04
CA VAL A 150 3.51 -15.34 -0.14
C VAL A 150 3.97 -15.17 -1.58
N GLY A 151 5.28 -14.96 -1.77
CA GLY A 151 5.89 -14.80 -3.08
C GLY A 151 6.18 -16.12 -3.82
N THR A 152 6.29 -16.06 -5.15
CA THR A 152 6.71 -17.21 -5.98
C THR A 152 8.17 -17.62 -5.77
N ASP A 153 8.99 -16.72 -5.22
CA ASP A 153 10.34 -17.00 -4.76
C ASP A 153 10.36 -18.08 -3.67
N CYS A 154 9.28 -18.24 -2.90
CA CYS A 154 9.11 -19.29 -1.89
C CYS A 154 8.30 -20.49 -2.42
N PHE A 155 7.18 -20.22 -3.12
CA PHE A 155 6.29 -21.25 -3.68
C PHE A 155 5.98 -20.95 -5.16
N PRO A 156 6.65 -21.61 -6.12
CA PRO A 156 6.46 -21.33 -7.54
C PRO A 156 5.04 -21.60 -8.02
N ASN A 157 4.60 -20.84 -9.00
CA ASN A 157 3.30 -21.02 -9.65
C ASN A 157 3.26 -22.15 -10.70
N THR A 158 4.26 -23.04 -10.70
CA THR A 158 4.37 -24.12 -11.68
C THR A 158 3.69 -25.41 -11.23
N ALA A 159 3.46 -25.59 -9.93
CA ALA A 159 2.75 -26.73 -9.36
C ALA A 159 2.21 -26.39 -7.96
N VAL A 160 1.12 -27.05 -7.55
CA VAL A 160 0.61 -26.95 -6.18
C VAL A 160 1.58 -27.64 -5.22
N PRO A 161 2.09 -26.96 -4.17
CA PRO A 161 3.09 -27.53 -3.29
C PRO A 161 2.52 -28.66 -2.43
N GLY A 162 3.37 -29.64 -2.09
CA GLY A 162 3.01 -30.74 -1.21
C GLY A 162 2.74 -30.29 0.24
N SER A 163 3.45 -29.26 0.70
CA SER A 163 3.34 -28.63 2.01
C SER A 163 3.51 -27.12 1.92
N THR A 164 2.96 -26.38 2.89
CA THR A 164 3.13 -24.92 3.06
C THR A 164 3.80 -24.59 4.39
N THR A 165 4.41 -25.57 5.06
CA THR A 165 5.08 -25.37 6.36
C THR A 165 6.43 -24.65 6.25
N GLU A 166 7.08 -24.74 5.10
CA GLU A 166 8.37 -24.13 4.80
C GLU A 166 8.44 -23.80 3.30
N CYS A 167 9.35 -22.90 2.90
CA CYS A 167 9.54 -22.60 1.48
C CYS A 167 9.93 -23.85 0.70
N SER A 168 9.36 -23.96 -0.50
CA SER A 168 9.75 -25.01 -1.45
C SER A 168 11.06 -24.69 -2.18
N GLN A 169 11.49 -23.43 -2.17
CA GLN A 169 12.71 -22.96 -2.80
C GLN A 169 13.78 -22.68 -1.74
N PRO A 170 15.05 -23.06 -2.00
CA PRO A 170 16.14 -22.94 -1.04
C PRO A 170 16.48 -21.49 -0.69
N ASP A 171 16.35 -20.57 -1.65
CA ASP A 171 16.65 -19.14 -1.48
C ASP A 171 15.39 -18.27 -1.31
N GLY A 172 14.22 -18.92 -1.21
CA GLY A 172 12.93 -18.25 -1.08
C GLY A 172 12.72 -17.63 0.28
N LYS A 173 12.02 -16.49 0.32
CA LYS A 173 11.65 -15.86 1.60
C LYS A 173 10.26 -16.30 2.02
N TYR A 174 10.16 -17.02 3.14
CA TYR A 174 8.86 -17.39 3.70
C TYR A 174 8.28 -16.23 4.52
N GLU A 175 7.82 -15.20 3.81
CA GLU A 175 7.17 -14.04 4.42
C GLU A 175 5.70 -13.99 4.02
N LYS A 176 4.84 -13.81 5.02
CA LYS A 176 3.39 -13.77 4.84
C LYS A 176 2.90 -12.33 4.92
N TYR A 177 2.22 -11.91 3.87
CA TYR A 177 1.60 -10.60 3.77
C TYR A 177 0.08 -10.72 3.84
N LEU A 178 -0.60 -9.63 4.19
CA LEU A 178 -2.06 -9.54 4.23
C LEU A 178 -2.77 -10.57 5.14
N VAL A 179 -2.06 -11.18 6.09
CA VAL A 179 -2.70 -12.02 7.12
C VAL A 179 -3.70 -11.15 7.90
N GLY A 180 -4.93 -11.64 8.05
CA GLY A 180 -6.03 -10.92 8.70
C GLY A 180 -6.77 -9.96 7.78
N TYR A 181 -6.31 -9.71 6.56
CA TYR A 181 -7.03 -8.86 5.60
C TYR A 181 -8.30 -9.56 5.13
N LYS A 182 -9.36 -8.79 4.94
CA LYS A 182 -10.63 -9.26 4.37
C LYS A 182 -10.83 -8.62 3.00
N GLN A 183 -11.52 -9.34 2.12
CA GLN A 183 -12.04 -8.74 0.90
C GLN A 183 -13.27 -7.90 1.24
N GLY A 184 -13.21 -6.60 0.95
CA GLY A 184 -14.35 -5.69 1.07
C GLY A 184 -14.96 -5.43 -0.30
N ILE A 185 -16.28 -5.55 -0.43
CA ILE A 185 -17.00 -5.19 -1.65
C ILE A 185 -17.55 -3.78 -1.47
N PHE A 186 -17.47 -2.96 -2.51
CA PHE A 186 -18.06 -1.64 -2.51
C PHE A 186 -18.83 -1.40 -3.81
N GLN A 187 -19.74 -0.42 -3.76
CA GLN A 187 -20.50 0.05 -4.89
C GLN A 187 -20.72 1.56 -4.75
N GLY A 188 -20.56 2.31 -5.83
CA GLY A 188 -20.77 3.76 -5.80
C GLY A 188 -20.25 4.49 -7.03
N ASP A 189 -20.28 5.82 -6.97
CA ASP A 189 -19.81 6.68 -8.06
C ASP A 189 -18.28 6.87 -8.05
N ALA A 190 -17.79 7.78 -8.88
CA ALA A 190 -16.36 8.11 -8.94
C ALA A 190 -15.79 8.62 -7.60
N ASN A 191 -16.58 9.30 -6.75
CA ASN A 191 -16.10 9.78 -5.46
C ASN A 191 -15.89 8.61 -4.50
N VAL A 192 -16.83 7.65 -4.48
CA VAL A 192 -16.67 6.41 -3.69
C VAL A 192 -15.45 5.63 -4.18
N MET A 193 -15.22 5.55 -5.48
CA MET A 193 -14.04 4.92 -6.06
C MET A 193 -12.73 5.60 -5.62
N LYS A 194 -12.67 6.94 -5.68
CA LYS A 194 -11.51 7.70 -5.18
C LYS A 194 -11.27 7.50 -3.69
N GLU A 195 -12.34 7.48 -2.90
CA GLU A 195 -12.24 7.24 -1.46
C GLU A 195 -11.76 5.82 -1.14
N ALA A 196 -12.23 4.82 -1.90
CA ALA A 196 -11.75 3.45 -1.79
C ALA A 196 -10.25 3.35 -2.11
N LEU A 197 -9.80 4.01 -3.19
CA LEU A 197 -8.39 4.09 -3.57
C LEU A 197 -7.55 4.73 -2.48
N ILE A 198 -7.99 5.84 -1.87
CA ILE A 198 -7.26 6.57 -0.81
C ILE A 198 -7.15 5.76 0.49
N LYS A 199 -8.20 5.01 0.84
CA LYS A 199 -8.31 4.38 2.17
C LYS A 199 -7.85 2.93 2.19
N PHE A 200 -8.05 2.20 1.10
CA PHE A 200 -7.79 0.76 1.06
C PHE A 200 -6.71 0.34 0.05
N GLY A 201 -6.27 1.26 -0.80
CA GLY A 201 -5.27 0.96 -1.83
C GLY A 201 -5.91 0.46 -3.13
N PRO A 202 -5.22 -0.40 -3.91
CA PRO A 202 -5.65 -0.77 -5.25
C PRO A 202 -7.06 -1.36 -5.26
N VAL A 203 -7.82 -1.05 -6.32
CA VAL A 203 -9.21 -1.45 -6.44
C VAL A 203 -9.42 -2.31 -7.69
N TYR A 204 -10.03 -3.47 -7.52
CA TYR A 204 -10.50 -4.28 -8.65
C TYR A 204 -11.95 -3.91 -8.99
N VAL A 205 -12.23 -3.60 -10.26
CA VAL A 205 -13.60 -3.31 -10.73
C VAL A 205 -14.13 -4.49 -11.56
N TYR A 206 -15.34 -4.95 -11.23
CA TYR A 206 -15.97 -6.06 -11.94
C TYR A 206 -16.26 -5.70 -13.40
N GLY A 207 -15.97 -6.62 -14.33
CA GLY A 207 -16.25 -6.47 -15.76
C GLY A 207 -15.16 -5.75 -16.57
N GLY A 208 -14.23 -5.04 -15.92
CA GLY A 208 -13.11 -4.34 -16.59
C GLY A 208 -11.85 -5.19 -16.76
N HIS A 209 -11.65 -6.23 -15.94
CA HIS A 209 -10.38 -6.98 -15.84
C HIS A 209 -9.14 -6.11 -15.55
N GLU A 210 -9.36 -4.91 -15.01
CA GLU A 210 -8.33 -3.92 -14.72
C GLU A 210 -8.35 -3.56 -13.24
N ILE A 211 -7.17 -3.17 -12.75
CA ILE A 211 -7.00 -2.66 -11.39
C ILE A 211 -6.76 -1.18 -11.44
N PHE A 212 -7.56 -0.44 -10.69
CA PHE A 212 -7.42 0.99 -10.57
C PHE A 212 -6.42 1.28 -9.45
N ILE A 213 -5.46 2.15 -9.75
CA ILE A 213 -4.40 2.53 -8.81
C ILE A 213 -4.27 4.04 -8.61
N GLY A 214 -5.16 4.83 -9.21
CA GLY A 214 -5.06 6.28 -9.12
C GLY A 214 -5.91 7.02 -10.13
N TRP A 215 -5.74 8.33 -10.16
CA TRP A 215 -6.26 9.22 -11.18
C TRP A 215 -5.27 10.36 -11.45
N ASP A 216 -5.40 10.92 -12.64
CA ASP A 216 -4.71 12.14 -13.06
C ASP A 216 -5.66 12.98 -13.90
N GLU A 217 -6.01 14.16 -13.38
CA GLU A 217 -7.00 15.07 -13.95
C GLU A 217 -8.35 14.37 -14.21
N ASN A 218 -8.61 13.99 -15.47
CA ASN A 218 -9.84 13.39 -15.96
C ASN A 218 -9.68 11.92 -16.34
N ASN A 219 -8.56 11.28 -15.98
CA ASN A 219 -8.28 9.89 -16.29
C ASN A 219 -8.08 9.08 -15.01
N TRP A 220 -8.61 7.87 -15.01
CA TRP A 220 -8.18 6.80 -14.12
C TRP A 220 -6.83 6.27 -14.56
N ILE A 221 -5.98 5.94 -13.60
CA ILE A 221 -4.74 5.22 -13.84
C ILE A 221 -5.01 3.75 -13.50
N THR A 222 -4.92 2.89 -14.50
CA THR A 222 -5.22 1.46 -14.38
C THR A 222 -4.01 0.60 -14.68
N ILE A 223 -4.07 -0.64 -14.20
CA ILE A 223 -3.16 -1.71 -14.50
C ILE A 223 -3.91 -2.71 -15.37
N GLY A 224 -3.47 -2.84 -16.61
CA GLY A 224 -4.00 -3.78 -17.60
C GLY A 224 -2.91 -4.72 -18.10
N ILE A 225 -3.33 -5.80 -18.76
CA ILE A 225 -2.40 -6.71 -19.44
C ILE A 225 -1.98 -6.08 -20.77
N ASN A 226 -0.68 -6.06 -21.03
CA ASN A 226 -0.14 -5.75 -22.34
C ASN A 226 -0.32 -6.98 -23.25
N GLU A 227 -1.14 -6.86 -24.30
CA GLU A 227 -1.46 -7.97 -25.21
C GLU A 227 -0.26 -8.46 -26.05
N VAL A 228 0.86 -7.72 -26.08
CA VAL A 228 2.08 -8.09 -26.81
C VAL A 228 3.08 -8.80 -25.90
N THR A 229 3.35 -8.24 -24.71
CA THR A 229 4.34 -8.80 -23.78
C THR A 229 3.74 -9.77 -22.78
N HIS A 230 2.41 -9.78 -22.64
CA HIS A 230 1.64 -10.50 -21.62
C HIS A 230 1.96 -10.13 -20.16
N GLY A 231 2.81 -9.12 -19.95
CA GLY A 231 3.06 -8.49 -18.65
C GLY A 231 1.99 -7.43 -18.34
N TYR A 232 2.03 -6.87 -17.14
CA TYR A 232 1.18 -5.73 -16.79
C TYR A 232 1.82 -4.42 -17.22
N GLN A 233 0.96 -3.45 -17.56
CA GLN A 233 1.36 -2.09 -17.90
C GLN A 233 0.41 -1.08 -17.26
N LEU A 234 0.90 0.16 -17.12
CA LEU A 234 0.07 1.31 -16.81
C LEU A 234 -0.70 1.78 -18.04
N SER A 235 -1.98 2.05 -17.83
CA SER A 235 -2.92 2.64 -18.79
C SER A 235 -3.63 3.84 -18.15
N ASN A 236 -4.10 4.75 -19.01
CA ASN A 236 -4.91 5.89 -18.61
C ASN A 236 -6.28 5.75 -19.28
N GLU A 237 -7.33 5.63 -18.48
CA GLU A 237 -8.70 5.48 -18.96
C GLU A 237 -9.53 6.72 -18.61
N PRO A 238 -10.29 7.31 -19.53
CA PRO A 238 -11.06 8.52 -19.24
C PRO A 238 -12.14 8.28 -18.18
N PHE A 239 -12.46 9.30 -17.39
CA PHE A 239 -13.56 9.23 -16.43
C PHE A 239 -14.90 9.00 -17.12
N TYR A 240 -15.58 7.93 -16.73
CA TYR A 240 -16.97 7.68 -17.12
C TYR A 240 -17.90 8.23 -16.02
N THR A 241 -18.44 9.42 -16.24
CA THR A 241 -19.26 10.13 -15.23
C THR A 241 -20.63 9.52 -14.98
N SER A 242 -21.06 8.54 -15.79
CA SER A 242 -22.36 7.88 -15.67
C SER A 242 -22.29 6.44 -15.16
N LEU A 243 -21.10 5.95 -14.81
CA LEU A 243 -20.93 4.57 -14.36
C LEU A 243 -20.92 4.49 -12.84
N GLU A 244 -21.77 3.61 -12.33
CA GLU A 244 -21.65 3.11 -10.98
C GLU A 244 -20.57 2.02 -10.98
N PHE A 245 -19.54 2.20 -10.16
CA PHE A 245 -18.49 1.22 -9.96
C PHE A 245 -18.96 0.19 -8.97
N ARG A 246 -18.69 -1.08 -9.28
CA ARG A 246 -18.79 -2.18 -8.33
C ARG A 246 -17.49 -2.94 -8.36
N GLY A 247 -16.90 -3.16 -7.19
CA GLY A 247 -15.58 -3.73 -7.11
C GLY A 247 -15.27 -4.30 -5.74
N PHE A 248 -13.99 -4.65 -5.55
CA PHE A 248 -13.49 -5.06 -4.25
C PHE A 248 -12.07 -4.55 -3.98
N VAL A 249 -11.76 -4.51 -2.69
CA VAL A 249 -10.46 -4.16 -2.10
C VAL A 249 -10.07 -5.21 -1.08
N TYR A 250 -8.80 -5.22 -0.66
CA TYR A 250 -8.35 -5.98 0.51
C TYR A 250 -7.98 -5.00 1.63
N ALA A 251 -8.62 -5.13 2.78
CA ALA A 251 -8.43 -4.23 3.92
C ALA A 251 -8.18 -4.99 5.22
N SER A 252 -7.38 -4.42 6.13
CA SER A 252 -7.22 -4.98 7.47
C SER A 252 -8.51 -4.81 8.26
N TYR A 253 -9.08 -5.90 8.75
CA TYR A 253 -10.30 -5.82 9.56
C TYR A 253 -10.07 -5.02 10.86
N LEU A 254 -8.85 -5.05 11.42
CA LEU A 254 -8.50 -4.42 12.70
C LEU A 254 -8.17 -2.92 12.61
N GLY A 255 -8.22 -2.31 11.43
CA GLY A 255 -7.92 -0.87 11.28
C GLY A 255 -6.44 -0.53 11.17
N ASP A 256 -5.54 -1.50 11.32
CA ASP A 256 -4.08 -1.29 11.26
C ASP A 256 -3.54 -1.25 9.81
N ASP A 257 -4.24 -0.52 8.95
CA ASP A 257 -3.85 -0.26 7.55
C ASP A 257 -2.84 0.89 7.46
N THR A 258 -2.03 1.13 8.51
CA THR A 258 -0.93 2.10 8.42
C THR A 258 0.00 1.69 7.30
N ALA A 259 0.04 2.49 6.24
CA ALA A 259 0.95 2.24 5.13
C ALA A 259 2.38 2.36 5.60
N VAL A 260 3.21 1.43 5.14
CA VAL A 260 4.66 1.48 5.31
C VAL A 260 5.31 2.33 4.20
N ILE A 261 4.55 2.74 3.18
CA ILE A 261 5.09 3.58 2.11
C ILE A 261 5.31 5.00 2.64
N PRO A 262 6.55 5.51 2.65
CA PRO A 262 6.80 6.91 2.96
C PRO A 262 5.99 7.80 1.99
N PRO A 263 5.33 8.87 2.47
CA PRO A 263 4.62 9.78 1.58
C PRO A 263 5.55 10.23 0.45
N ALA A 264 5.08 10.13 -0.79
CA ALA A 264 5.88 10.58 -1.91
C ALA A 264 6.12 12.07 -1.83
N ASP A 265 7.40 12.39 -2.03
CA ASP A 265 8.01 13.70 -1.94
C ASP A 265 7.76 14.46 -0.63
N CYS A 266 8.64 14.18 0.32
CA CYS A 266 8.83 14.95 1.55
C CYS A 266 10.05 15.86 1.47
N SER A 267 10.52 16.18 0.26
CA SER A 267 11.59 17.17 0.09
C SER A 267 11.11 18.52 0.63
N GLY A 268 11.75 19.00 1.69
CA GLY A 268 11.40 20.28 2.33
C GLY A 268 10.17 20.25 3.25
N LYS A 269 9.61 19.08 3.57
CA LYS A 269 8.49 18.92 4.53
C LYS A 269 9.00 18.48 5.91
N THR A 270 8.25 18.81 6.96
CA THR A 270 8.55 18.45 8.36
C THR A 270 7.98 17.06 8.74
N GLU A 271 8.42 16.47 9.87
CA GLU A 271 7.87 15.18 10.39
C GLU A 271 6.35 15.25 10.62
N ALA A 272 5.82 16.43 10.97
CA ALA A 272 4.38 16.65 11.15
C ALA A 272 3.60 16.59 9.82
N GLU A 273 4.23 16.98 8.72
CA GLU A 273 3.65 16.97 7.37
C GLU A 273 3.96 15.65 6.63
N CYS A 274 4.94 14.91 7.13
CA CYS A 274 5.40 13.67 6.55
C CYS A 274 5.96 12.71 7.61
N PRO A 275 5.13 11.79 8.14
CA PRO A 275 5.55 10.85 9.16
C PRO A 275 6.70 9.96 8.69
N CYS A 276 7.62 9.69 9.61
CA CYS A 276 8.69 8.73 9.38
C CYS A 276 8.14 7.30 9.34
N SER A 277 8.67 6.47 8.44
CA SER A 277 8.28 5.06 8.39
C SER A 277 8.72 4.37 9.69
N SER A 278 7.91 3.43 10.19
CA SER A 278 8.24 2.61 11.37
C SER A 278 9.28 1.51 11.08
N VAL A 279 9.78 1.44 9.84
CA VAL A 279 10.82 0.52 9.40
C VAL A 279 12.15 1.28 9.35
N ASP A 280 13.21 0.72 9.94
CA ASP A 280 14.57 1.31 10.08
C ASP A 280 15.29 1.67 8.76
N GLU A 281 14.60 1.68 7.63
CA GLU A 281 15.13 1.96 6.29
C GLU A 281 14.84 3.37 5.78
N ASP A 282 14.22 4.24 6.59
CA ASP A 282 13.94 5.62 6.21
C ASP A 282 15.23 6.46 6.11
N GLN A 283 15.69 6.69 4.87
CA GLN A 283 16.94 7.40 4.60
C GLN A 283 16.87 8.92 4.84
N ARG A 284 15.68 9.47 5.13
CA ARG A 284 15.48 10.92 5.35
C ARG A 284 16.17 11.37 6.63
N GLN A 285 16.94 12.47 6.58
CA GLN A 285 17.71 12.99 7.72
C GLN A 285 16.85 13.17 8.98
N PHE A 286 15.63 13.68 8.82
CA PHE A 286 14.70 13.90 9.93
C PHE A 286 14.07 12.63 10.52
N CYS A 287 14.23 11.50 9.84
CA CYS A 287 13.76 10.20 10.31
C CYS A 287 14.86 9.34 10.92
N LYS A 288 16.13 9.76 10.84
CA LYS A 288 17.26 9.05 11.45
C LYS A 288 17.35 9.37 12.93
N THR A 289 17.53 8.34 13.76
CA THR A 289 17.81 8.53 15.20
C THR A 289 19.24 9.03 15.40
N CYS A 290 19.41 10.12 16.14
CA CYS A 290 20.73 10.64 16.45
C CYS A 290 21.44 9.71 17.46
N THR A 291 22.55 9.08 17.06
CA THR A 291 23.25 8.07 17.88
C THR A 291 24.50 8.61 18.62
N ALA A 292 24.88 9.87 18.41
CA ALA A 292 26.07 10.45 19.05
C ALA A 292 26.02 11.99 19.16
N LYS A 293 26.77 12.52 20.15
CA LYS A 293 26.93 13.95 20.48
C LYS A 293 27.53 14.82 19.36
N ASP A 294 28.33 14.24 18.47
CA ASP A 294 29.00 14.99 17.39
C ASP A 294 28.20 14.95 16.06
N LYS A 295 27.02 14.30 16.05
CA LYS A 295 26.12 14.22 14.90
C LYS A 295 24.65 14.62 15.15
N PRO A 296 24.26 15.41 16.18
CA PRO A 296 22.91 15.95 16.23
C PRO A 296 22.79 17.02 15.13
N SER A 297 22.24 16.65 13.98
CA SER A 297 21.71 17.65 13.07
C SER A 297 20.43 18.21 13.69
N ASP A 298 20.11 19.48 13.40
CA ASP A 298 18.83 20.08 13.80
C ASP A 298 17.64 19.27 13.26
N GLU A 299 17.89 18.47 12.22
CA GLU A 299 16.92 17.65 11.51
C GLU A 299 16.68 16.26 12.16
N CYS A 300 17.66 15.56 12.75
CA CYS A 300 17.49 14.14 13.16
C CYS A 300 16.59 13.88 14.39
N LYS A 301 16.04 12.68 14.56
CA LYS A 301 15.14 12.32 15.68
C LYS A 301 15.92 11.94 16.95
N CYS A 302 15.50 12.42 18.11
CA CYS A 302 16.09 11.98 19.37
C CYS A 302 15.54 10.60 19.79
N PRO A 303 16.39 9.68 20.30
CA PRO A 303 15.99 8.32 20.63
C PRO A 303 14.89 8.29 21.70
N ALA A 304 13.87 7.44 21.50
CA ALA A 304 12.74 7.29 22.44
C ALA A 304 13.10 6.46 23.69
N VAL A 305 14.09 5.57 23.56
CA VAL A 305 14.65 4.73 24.62
C VAL A 305 16.17 4.87 24.61
N LYS A 306 16.82 4.65 25.76
CA LYS A 306 18.28 4.80 25.90
C LYS A 306 19.00 3.89 24.90
N GLU A 307 19.69 4.49 23.94
CA GLU A 307 20.50 3.79 22.94
C GLU A 307 21.98 4.02 23.29
N GLY A 308 22.62 3.02 23.90
CA GLY A 308 23.97 3.19 24.47
C GLY A 308 23.99 4.22 25.62
N ASP A 309 24.97 5.14 25.62
CA ASP A 309 25.11 6.18 26.65
C ASP A 309 24.44 7.51 26.28
N TYR A 310 23.74 7.57 25.14
CA TYR A 310 23.12 8.79 24.61
C TYR A 310 21.60 8.75 24.81
N THR A 311 21.10 9.69 25.62
CA THR A 311 19.69 9.74 26.06
C THR A 311 18.91 10.82 25.32
N LYS A 312 17.58 10.68 25.29
CA LYS A 312 16.65 11.71 24.78
C LYS A 312 16.97 13.10 25.31
N ALA A 313 17.16 13.22 26.63
CA ALA A 313 17.43 14.50 27.29
C ALA A 313 18.78 15.11 26.87
N GLN A 314 19.81 14.28 26.63
CA GLN A 314 21.09 14.75 26.11
C GLN A 314 20.96 15.21 24.66
N CYS A 315 20.25 14.45 23.81
CA CYS A 315 19.99 14.83 22.42
C CYS A 315 19.20 16.14 22.30
N GLU A 316 18.13 16.32 23.09
CA GLU A 316 17.34 17.55 23.11
C GLU A 316 18.16 18.76 23.60
N ALA A 317 19.03 18.57 24.60
CA ALA A 317 19.93 19.61 25.09
C ALA A 317 20.99 19.99 24.05
N ASP A 318 21.56 19.00 23.36
CA ASP A 318 22.58 19.22 22.33
C ASP A 318 21.98 19.93 21.10
N LYS A 319 20.76 19.57 20.66
CA LYS A 319 20.02 20.30 19.60
C LYS A 319 19.79 21.77 19.95
N ALA A 320 19.33 22.06 21.16
CA ALA A 320 19.09 23.43 21.61
C ALA A 320 20.38 24.26 21.76
N ALA A 321 21.55 23.60 21.87
CA ALA A 321 22.85 24.25 21.90
C ALA A 321 23.36 24.59 20.49
N THR A 322 23.07 23.77 19.47
CA THR A 322 23.44 24.00 18.07
C THR A 322 22.71 25.21 17.49
N GLU A 323 21.42 25.38 17.78
CA GLU A 323 20.63 26.55 17.36
C GLU A 323 21.14 27.89 17.96
N LYS A 324 21.80 27.84 19.13
CA LYS A 324 22.40 29.04 19.74
C LYS A 324 23.73 29.45 19.09
N GLY A 325 24.28 28.64 18.20
CA GLY A 325 25.51 28.93 17.45
C GLY A 325 25.32 29.77 16.18
N ALA A 326 24.09 29.91 15.67
CA ALA A 326 23.81 30.55 14.38
C ALA A 326 22.72 31.63 14.47
N SER A 327 22.90 32.63 15.34
CA SER A 327 22.14 33.88 15.28
C SER A 327 23.09 35.06 15.09
N GLY A 328 23.48 35.31 13.84
CA GLY A 328 24.06 36.58 13.44
C GLY A 328 22.99 37.66 13.49
N SER A 329 22.95 38.44 14.57
CA SER A 329 22.10 39.63 14.69
C SER A 329 22.64 40.75 13.80
N VAL A 330 21.95 41.07 12.69
CA VAL A 330 22.13 42.35 11.98
C VAL A 330 21.42 43.44 12.78
N ARG A 331 22.19 44.29 13.47
CA ARG A 331 21.69 45.58 13.97
C ARG A 331 21.85 46.60 12.86
N MET A 332 20.76 46.99 12.21
CA MET A 332 20.72 48.19 11.37
C MET A 332 20.65 49.43 12.27
N THR A 333 21.79 50.10 12.44
CA THR A 333 21.83 51.48 12.93
C THR A 333 21.57 52.44 11.76
N LEU A 334 20.46 53.17 11.82
CA LEU A 334 20.20 54.36 11.01
C LEU A 334 21.19 55.46 11.45
N GLY A 335 22.16 55.78 10.60
CA GLY A 335 23.08 56.88 10.81
C GLY A 335 23.26 57.64 9.51
N MET A 336 22.61 58.81 9.41
CA MET A 336 22.82 59.78 8.33
C MET A 336 24.32 60.14 8.24
N ILE A 337 24.88 60.09 7.04
CA ILE A 337 26.07 60.89 6.70
C ILE A 337 25.74 61.72 5.47
N ALA A 338 25.87 63.03 5.67
CA ALA A 338 25.56 64.10 4.74
C ALA A 338 26.43 64.03 3.48
N ALA A 339 25.81 64.41 2.37
CA ALA A 339 26.51 64.77 1.14
C ALA A 339 27.37 66.02 1.36
N ALA A 340 28.62 65.98 0.90
CA ALA A 340 29.38 67.17 0.54
C ALA A 340 30.09 66.91 -0.79
N VAL A 341 29.51 67.48 -1.83
CA VAL A 341 30.07 67.67 -3.17
C VAL A 341 31.06 68.85 -3.10
N VAL A 342 32.33 68.68 -3.50
CA VAL A 342 33.12 69.74 -4.16
C VAL A 342 34.12 69.13 -5.17
N LEU A 343 34.12 69.76 -6.34
CA LEU A 343 34.75 69.49 -7.64
C LEU A 343 36.30 69.46 -7.70
N PRO A 344 36.87 68.98 -8.84
CA PRO A 344 38.28 69.10 -9.19
C PRO A 344 38.56 70.42 -9.92
N VAL A 345 39.70 71.08 -9.64
CA VAL A 345 40.23 72.15 -10.52
C VAL A 345 41.77 72.09 -10.60
N LEU A 346 42.19 72.06 -11.86
CA LEU A 346 43.51 72.29 -12.45
C LEU A 346 44.33 73.46 -11.86
N ALA A 347 45.65 73.23 -11.84
CA ALA A 347 46.76 74.13 -12.20
C ALA A 347 46.92 75.50 -11.50
N LEU A 348 48.16 75.81 -11.08
CA LEU A 348 49.01 76.92 -11.57
C LEU A 348 50.14 77.24 -10.56
N PHE A 349 51.38 77.26 -11.06
CA PHE A 349 52.57 78.05 -10.70
C PHE A 349 52.91 78.38 -9.23
N PHE A 350 54.10 77.98 -8.78
CA PHE A 350 55.28 78.86 -8.63
C PHE A 350 56.58 78.07 -8.71
#